data_AF-A0A0C2D9D8-F1
#
_entry.id   AF-A0A0C2D9D8-F1
#
_cell.length_a   1.000
_cell.length_b   1.000
_cell.length_c   1.000
_cell.angle_alpha   90.00
_cell.angle_beta   90.00
_cell.angle_gamma   90.00
#
_symmetry.space_group_name_H-M   'P 1'
#
loop_
_entity.id
_entity.type
_entity.pdbx_description
1 polymer ?
#
loop_
_entity_poly.entity_id
_entity_poly.type
_entity_poly.pdbx_seq_one_letter_code
_entity_poly.pdbx_strand_id
1 'polypeptide(L)' 'MIITSNQAIEEWSPLFNDALLAGATMDRLLHHRQVIEIEGDSFRNPPAKGKRAA' A
#
# COMPACT_ATOMS: atom_id res chain seq x y z
N MET A 1 13.53 -1.51 7.16
CA MET A 1 13.13 -1.94 5.80
C MET A 1 12.06 -0.97 5.31
N ILE A 2 12.10 -0.57 4.05
CA ILE A 2 11.08 0.29 3.44
C ILE A 2 10.40 -0.52 2.35
N ILE A 3 9.08 -0.57 2.39
CA ILE A 3 8.25 -1.26 1.41
C ILE A 3 7.25 -0.24 0.88
N THR A 4 7.02 -0.23 -0.42
CA THR A 4 5.95 0.52 -1.06
C THR A 4 4.95 -0.46 -1.66
N SER A 5 3.67 -0.12 -1.57
CA SER A 5 2.60 -0.89 -2.18
C SER A 5 1.50 0.07 -2.65
N ASN A 6 0.77 -0.36 -3.67
CA ASN A 6 -0.44 0.29 -4.14
C ASN A 6 -1.72 -0.36 -3.56
N GLN A 7 -1.57 -1.36 -2.69
CA GLN A 7 -2.67 -2.03 -2.00
C GLN A 7 -2.61 -1.75 -0.49
N ALA A 8 -3.78 -1.66 0.13
CA ALA A 8 -3.90 -1.52 1.57
C ALA A 8 -3.35 -2.76 2.27
N ILE A 9 -2.85 -2.62 3.51
CA ILE A 9 -2.18 -3.71 4.23
C ILE A 9 -3.12 -4.91 4.46
N GLU A 10 -4.40 -4.63 4.64
CA GLU A 10 -5.46 -5.63 4.86
C GLU A 10 -5.62 -6.55 3.65
N GLU A 11 -5.25 -6.07 2.46
CA GLU A 11 -5.33 -6.81 1.21
C GLU A 11 -4.09 -7.68 0.95
N TRP A 12 -3.07 -7.63 1.82
CA TRP A 12 -1.82 -8.36 1.56
C TRP A 12 -1.89 -9.83 1.95
N SER A 13 -2.70 -10.20 2.95
CA SER A 13 -2.78 -11.61 3.41
C SER A 13 -3.11 -12.60 2.28
N PRO A 14 -4.08 -12.31 1.37
CA PRO A 14 -4.36 -13.15 0.20
C PRO A 14 -3.22 -13.24 -0.83
N LEU A 15 -2.23 -12.34 -0.82
CA LEU A 15 -1.10 -12.38 -1.75
C LEU A 15 -0.10 -13.50 -1.42
N PHE A 16 -0.18 -14.05 -0.21
CA PHE A 16 0.66 -15.15 0.22
C PHE A 16 0.02 -16.49 -0.15
N ASN A 17 0.83 -17.41 -0.67
CA ASN A 17 0.38 -18.75 -1.05
C ASN A 17 -0.01 -19.63 0.15
N ASP A 18 0.34 -19.23 1.37
CA ASP A 18 0.10 -19.97 2.60
C ASP A 18 -0.34 -19.00 3.72
N ALA A 19 -1.44 -19.32 4.39
CA ALA A 19 -2.05 -18.47 5.42
C ALA A 19 -1.18 -18.33 6.69
N LEU A 20 -0.45 -19.38 7.04
CA LEU A 20 0.43 -19.41 8.21
C LEU A 20 1.66 -18.53 7.97
N LEU A 21 2.22 -18.62 6.76
CA LEU A 21 3.29 -17.73 6.30
C LEU A 21 2.81 -16.28 6.19
N ALA A 22 1.60 -16.05 5.70
CA ALA A 22 0.99 -14.72 5.61
C ALA A 22 0.96 -14.05 6.99
N GLY A 23 0.37 -14.73 7.98
CA GLY A 23 0.26 -14.21 9.35
C GLY A 23 1.63 -13.95 9.98
N ALA A 24 2.55 -14.91 9.90
CA ALA A 24 3.89 -14.76 10.48
C ALA A 24 4.74 -13.69 9.77
N THR A 25 4.51 -13.45 8.48
CA THR A 25 5.20 -12.40 7.74
C THR A 25 4.62 -11.03 8.08
N MET A 26 3.29 -10.91 8.05
CA MET A 26 2.58 -9.69 8.40
C MET A 26 2.96 -9.24 9.82
N ASP A 27 2.89 -10.13 10.81
CA ASP A 27 3.27 -9.84 12.19
C ASP A 27 4.67 -9.18 12.28
N ARG A 28 5.69 -9.76 11.64
CA ARG A 28 7.05 -9.21 11.62
C ARG A 28 7.16 -7.88 10.88
N LEU A 29 6.43 -7.71 9.78
CA LEU A 29 6.41 -6.46 9.01
C LEU A 29 5.71 -5.33 9.77
N LEU A 30 4.69 -5.66 10.58
CA LEU A 30 3.82 -4.69 11.23
C LEU A 30 4.22 -4.38 12.68
N HIS A 31 5.05 -5.21 13.33
CA HIS A 31 5.37 -5.07 14.76
C HIS A 31 6.02 -3.72 15.14
N HIS A 32 6.91 -3.18 14.30
CA HIS A 32 7.59 -1.90 14.53
C HIS A 32 7.54 -0.99 13.30
N ARG A 33 6.35 -0.85 12.72
CA ARG A 33 6.18 -0.05 11.50
C ARG A 33 5.75 1.39 11.75
N GLN A 34 6.00 2.21 10.74
CA GLN A 34 5.27 3.44 10.50
C GLN A 34 4.59 3.32 9.13
N VAL A 35 3.27 3.48 9.09
CA VAL A 35 2.52 3.50 7.82
C VAL A 35 2.42 4.95 7.36
N ILE A 36 2.71 5.17 6.08
CA ILE A 36 2.48 6.44 5.41
C ILE A 36 1.56 6.14 4.22
N GLU A 37 0.33 6.60 4.31
CA GLU A 37 -0.61 6.56 3.20
C GLU A 37 -0.34 7.76 2.28
N ILE A 38 -0.28 7.50 0.98
CA ILE A 38 0.03 8.52 -0.03
C ILE A 38 -1.18 8.61 -0.96
N GLU A 39 -1.86 9.75 -0.88
CA GLU A 39 -2.98 10.08 -1.75
C GLU A 39 -2.59 11.17 -2.74
N GLY A 40 -3.30 11.21 -3.87
CA GLY A 40 -3.16 12.26 -4.86
C GLY A 40 -3.00 11.74 -6.29
N ASP A 41 -2.80 12.69 -7.20
CA ASP A 41 -2.69 12.40 -8.62
C ASP A 41 -1.38 11.71 -8.99
N SER A 42 -1.44 10.83 -9.99
CA SER A 42 -0.24 10.22 -10.56
C SER A 42 0.66 11.28 -11.17
N PHE A 43 1.93 11.31 -10.74
CA PHE A 43 2.93 12.19 -11.34
C PHE A 43 3.20 11.84 -12.82
N ARG A 44 3.05 10.56 -13.20
CA ARG A 44 3.29 10.09 -14.58
C ARG A 44 2.17 10.46 -15.54
N ASN A 45 0.94 10.50 -15.05
CA ASN A 45 -0.23 10.88 -15.81
C ASN A 45 -1.06 11.90 -15.02
N PRO A 46 -0.57 13.14 -14.90
CA PRO A 46 -1.26 14.16 -14.15
C PRO A 46 -2.60 14.46 -14.83
N PRO A 47 -3.67 14.74 -14.07
CA PRO A 47 -4.94 15.11 -14.66
C PRO A 47 -4.74 16.33 -15.57
N ALA A 48 -5.50 16.37 -16.67
CA ALA A 48 -5.46 17.49 -17.60
C ALA A 48 -5.68 18.81 -16.84
N LYS A 49 -4.81 19.80 -17.06
CA LYS A 49 -4.92 21.14 -16.50
C LYS A 49 -6.26 21.75 -16.94
N GLY A 50 -7.25 21.69 -16.05
CA GLY A 50 -8.62 22.17 -16.34
C GLY A 50 -9.73 21.43 -15.58
N LYS A 51 -9.49 20.20 -15.07
CA LYS A 51 -10.49 19.46 -14.28
C LYS A 51 -10.34 19.58 -12.75
N ARG A 52 -9.45 20.45 -12.26
CA ARG A 52 -9.20 20.64 -10.81
C ARG A 52 -10.20 21.61 -10.13
N ALA A 53 -11.32 21.93 -10.76
CA ALA A 53 -12.38 22.74 -10.17
C ALA A 53 -13.76 22.23 -10.60
N ALA A 54 -14.30 21.33 -9.79
CA ALA A 54 -15.72 21.13 -9.55
C ALA A 54 -15.86 20.41 -8.20
#